data_AF-A0A248TGC0-F1
#
_entry.id   AF-A0A248TGC0-F1
#
_cell.length_a   1.000
_cell.length_b   1.000
_cell.length_c   1.000
_cell.angle_alpha   90.00
_cell.angle_beta   90.00
_cell.angle_gamma   90.00
#
_symmetry.space_group_name_H-M   'P 1'
#
loop_
_entity.id
_entity.type
_entity.pdbx_description
1 polymer ?
#
loop_
_entity_poly.entity_id
_entity_poly.type
_entity_poly.pdbx_seq_one_letter_code
_entity_poly.pdbx_strand_id
1 'polypeptide(L)'
;MSISYYTALLQQKKNELARLHTCNGQLEGTQQEFSHYRRTVLQPELTPHTWHGQNANEFEQKRESMLSSYDDLQGNQFNQVFNSLQNKMQSLQSEIQSIQQTISYLEAQERAKNQK
;
A
#
# COMPACT_ATOMS: atom_id res chain seq x y z
N MET A 1 32.26 -8.98 -8.38
CA MET A 1 31.25 -9.19 -7.33
C MET A 1 31.05 -10.69 -7.15
N SER A 2 30.98 -11.19 -5.91
CA SER A 2 30.91 -12.62 -5.58
C SER A 2 29.47 -13.14 -5.55
N ILE A 3 29.29 -14.45 -5.62
CA ILE A 3 27.98 -15.11 -5.41
C ILE A 3 27.42 -14.77 -4.02
N SER A 4 28.28 -14.67 -2.99
CA SER A 4 27.87 -14.27 -1.64
C SER A 4 27.24 -12.87 -1.60
N TYR A 5 27.79 -11.91 -2.37
CA TYR A 5 27.22 -10.57 -2.47
C TYR A 5 25.80 -10.60 -3.07
N TYR A 6 25.61 -11.29 -4.20
CA TYR A 6 24.30 -11.37 -4.85
C TYR A 6 23.29 -12.15 -4.01
N THR A 7 23.73 -13.14 -3.24
CA THR A 7 22.87 -13.88 -2.31
C THR A 7 22.37 -12.99 -1.16
N ALA A 8 23.25 -12.16 -0.59
CA ALA A 8 22.86 -11.18 0.42
C ALA A 8 21.88 -10.13 -0.15
N LEU A 9 22.17 -9.62 -1.35
CA LEU A 9 21.29 -8.68 -2.04
C LEU A 9 19.91 -9.31 -2.35
N LEU A 10 19.87 -10.57 -2.78
CA LEU A 10 18.63 -11.30 -3.03
C LEU A 10 17.77 -11.39 -1.75
N GLN A 11 18.38 -11.72 -0.62
CA GLN A 11 17.68 -11.79 0.66
C GLN A 11 17.15 -10.43 1.09
N GLN A 12 17.95 -9.36 0.93
CA GLN A 12 17.50 -8.01 1.21
C GLN A 12 16.26 -7.65 0.37
N LYS A 13 16.29 -7.91 -0.93
CA LYS A 13 15.17 -7.59 -1.84
C LYS A 13 13.91 -8.38 -1.53
N LYS A 14 14.04 -9.66 -1.18
CA LYS A 14 12.91 -10.48 -0.71
C LYS A 14 12.30 -9.93 0.58
N ASN A 15 13.13 -9.48 1.53
CA ASN A 15 12.65 -8.87 2.76
C ASN A 15 11.94 -7.53 2.52
N GLU A 16 12.48 -6.69 1.63
CA GLU A 16 11.83 -5.45 1.19
C GLU A 16 10.45 -5.74 0.60
N LEU A 17 10.34 -6.72 -0.30
CA LEU A 17 9.07 -7.14 -0.91
C LEU A 17 8.07 -7.66 0.14
N ALA A 18 8.52 -8.51 1.06
CA ALA A 18 7.67 -9.03 2.13
C ALA A 18 7.11 -7.90 3.01
N ARG A 19 7.94 -6.90 3.34
CA ARG A 19 7.49 -5.71 4.10
C ARG A 19 6.45 -4.90 3.34
N LEU A 20 6.59 -4.75 2.02
CA LEU A 20 5.59 -4.05 1.21
C LEU A 20 4.25 -4.81 1.19
N HIS A 21 4.27 -6.14 1.09
CA HIS A 21 3.04 -6.93 1.19
C HIS A 21 2.34 -6.76 2.53
N THR A 22 3.08 -6.80 3.64
CA THR A 22 2.52 -6.53 4.97
C THR A 22 1.92 -5.14 5.07
N CYS A 23 2.62 -4.12 4.57
CA CYS A 23 2.13 -2.75 4.57
C CYS A 23 0.86 -2.60 3.73
N ASN A 24 0.80 -3.23 2.55
CA ASN A 24 -0.38 -3.24 1.70
C ASN A 24 -1.61 -3.81 2.43
N GLY A 25 -1.47 -4.97 3.06
CA GLY A 25 -2.55 -5.58 3.83
C GLY A 25 -3.02 -4.74 5.02
N GLN A 26 -2.08 -4.08 5.72
CA GLN A 26 -2.44 -3.14 6.79
C GLN A 26 -3.23 -1.94 6.26
N LEU A 27 -2.82 -1.37 5.13
CA LEU A 27 -3.52 -0.25 4.51
C LEU A 27 -4.90 -0.63 3.97
N GLU A 28 -5.06 -1.84 3.42
CA GLU A 28 -6.37 -2.37 3.03
C GLU A 28 -7.31 -2.46 4.23
N GLY A 29 -6.82 -2.93 5.38
CA GLY A 29 -7.57 -2.93 6.64
C GLY A 29 -8.01 -1.52 7.05
N THR A 30 -7.08 -0.56 7.04
CA THR A 30 -7.39 0.85 7.33
C THR A 30 -8.42 1.42 6.36
N GLN A 31 -8.31 1.14 5.05
CA GLN A 31 -9.29 1.62 4.06
C GLN A 31 -10.70 1.09 4.34
N GLN A 32 -10.81 -0.18 4.76
CA GLN A 32 -12.08 -0.79 5.14
C GLN A 32 -12.67 -0.13 6.40
N GLU A 33 -11.84 0.14 7.41
CA GLU A 33 -12.27 0.87 8.62
C GLU A 33 -12.79 2.27 8.27
N PHE A 34 -12.08 3.02 7.43
CA PHE A 34 -12.56 4.32 6.94
C PHE A 34 -13.90 4.20 6.21
N SER A 35 -14.11 3.13 5.45
CA SER A 35 -15.39 2.88 4.76
C SER A 35 -16.53 2.63 5.73
N HIS A 36 -16.23 1.96 6.84
CA HIS A 36 -17.17 1.72 7.91
C HIS A 36 -17.53 3.04 8.62
N TYR A 37 -16.54 3.81 9.08
CA TYR A 37 -16.77 5.06 9.81
C TYR A 37 -17.37 6.18 8.95
N ARG A 38 -17.09 6.20 7.64
CA ARG A 38 -17.76 7.14 6.72
C ARG A 38 -19.28 7.04 6.83
N ARG A 39 -19.84 5.85 7.05
CA ARG A 39 -21.29 5.64 7.17
C ARG A 39 -21.86 6.22 8.46
N THR A 40 -21.06 6.30 9.52
CA THR A 40 -21.50 6.83 10.81
C THR A 40 -21.49 8.35 10.85
N VAL A 41 -20.76 9.02 9.94
CA VAL A 41 -20.76 10.49 9.80
C VAL A 41 -22.17 11.05 9.61
N LEU A 42 -22.99 10.35 8.83
CA LEU A 42 -24.36 10.75 8.52
C LEU A 42 -25.39 10.23 9.55
N GLN A 43 -24.94 9.66 10.67
CA GLN A 43 -25.80 9.20 11.75
C GLN A 43 -25.64 10.02 13.04
N PRO A 44 -26.74 10.30 13.76
CA PRO A 44 -28.14 10.10 13.36
C PRO A 44 -28.54 11.04 12.19
N GLU A 45 -29.63 10.70 11.51
CA GLU A 45 -30.24 11.58 10.53
C GLU A 45 -30.83 12.80 11.25
N LEU A 46 -30.41 14.00 10.84
CA LEU A 46 -30.92 15.24 11.40
C LEU A 46 -31.96 15.78 10.43
N THR A 47 -33.19 15.95 10.92
CA THR A 47 -34.28 16.49 10.11
C THR A 47 -34.53 17.94 10.52
N PRO A 48 -34.97 18.81 9.58
CA PRO A 48 -35.36 20.18 9.91
C PRO A 48 -36.49 20.26 10.96
N HIS A 49 -37.23 19.17 11.17
CA HIS A 49 -38.30 19.08 12.17
C HIS A 49 -37.76 18.92 13.60
N THR A 50 -36.61 18.26 13.77
CA THR A 50 -36.00 17.96 15.08
C THR A 50 -34.76 18.80 15.39
N TRP A 51 -34.13 19.39 14.37
CA TRP A 51 -32.88 20.14 14.49
C TRP A 51 -32.83 21.27 13.44
N HIS A 52 -33.03 22.51 13.86
CA HIS A 52 -33.11 23.68 12.96
C HIS A 52 -32.43 24.93 13.55
N GLY A 53 -32.16 25.91 12.68
CA GLY A 53 -31.53 27.18 13.05
C GLY A 53 -30.03 27.22 12.75
N GLN A 54 -29.36 28.31 13.14
CA GLN A 54 -27.96 28.56 12.75
C GLN A 54 -27.00 27.45 13.19
N ASN A 55 -27.11 26.98 14.44
CA ASN A 55 -26.26 25.89 14.95
C ASN A 55 -26.47 24.57 14.20
N ALA A 56 -27.70 24.34 13.70
CA ALA A 56 -28.00 23.17 12.89
C ALA A 56 -27.30 23.24 11.53
N ASN A 57 -27.36 24.40 10.88
CA ASN A 57 -26.70 24.63 9.60
C ASN A 57 -25.17 24.53 9.73
N GLU A 58 -24.58 25.13 10.77
CA GLU A 58 -23.14 25.05 11.02
C GLU A 58 -22.67 23.61 11.31
N PHE A 59 -23.50 22.83 12.01
CA PHE A 59 -23.21 21.41 12.26
C PHE A 59 -23.25 20.59 10.97
N GLU A 60 -24.27 20.79 10.14
CA GLU A 60 -24.40 20.04 8.86
C GLU A 60 -23.26 20.39 7.90
N GLN A 61 -22.86 21.66 7.80
CA GLN A 61 -21.69 22.07 7.03
C GLN A 61 -20.40 21.35 7.48
N LYS A 62 -20.20 21.15 8.79
CA LYS A 62 -19.06 20.38 9.30
C LYS A 62 -19.14 18.92 8.89
N ARG A 63 -20.33 18.31 8.88
CA ARG A 63 -20.53 16.92 8.43
C ARG A 63 -20.26 16.76 6.94
N GLU A 64 -20.74 17.68 6.11
CA GLU A 64 -20.48 17.68 4.67
C GLU A 64 -18.98 17.80 4.38
N SER A 65 -18.28 18.71 5.06
CA SER A 65 -16.83 18.86 4.95
C SER A 65 -16.07 17.60 5.37
N MET A 66 -16.49 16.97 6.47
CA MET A 66 -15.93 15.69 6.90
C MET A 66 -16.19 14.59 5.87
N LEU A 67 -17.40 14.50 5.31
CA LEU A 67 -17.75 13.52 4.28
C LEU A 67 -16.90 13.69 3.01
N SER A 68 -16.72 14.93 2.55
CA SER A 68 -15.82 15.24 1.43
C SER A 68 -14.38 14.79 1.71
N SER A 69 -13.91 14.89 2.96
CA SER A 69 -12.57 14.45 3.34
C SER A 69 -12.46 12.93 3.31
N TYR A 70 -13.49 12.20 3.74
CA TYR A 70 -13.56 10.75 3.58
C TYR A 70 -13.57 10.34 2.10
N ASP A 71 -14.33 11.04 1.25
CA ASP A 71 -14.42 10.75 -0.18
C ASP A 71 -13.08 10.94 -0.89
N ASP A 72 -12.34 12.01 -0.59
CA ASP A 72 -11.01 12.22 -1.15
C ASP A 72 -10.00 11.17 -0.65
N LEU A 73 -10.03 10.86 0.65
CA LEU A 73 -9.16 9.82 1.22
C LEU A 73 -9.40 8.46 0.54
N GLN A 74 -10.65 8.02 0.47
CA GLN A 74 -11.02 6.71 -0.08
C GLN A 74 -10.88 6.63 -1.59
N GLY A 75 -11.27 7.68 -2.31
CA GLY A 75 -11.32 7.69 -3.77
C GLY A 75 -10.00 8.07 -4.44
N ASN A 76 -9.19 8.93 -3.82
CA ASN A 76 -7.95 9.43 -4.39
C ASN A 76 -6.72 8.93 -3.64
N GLN A 77 -6.61 9.28 -2.36
CA GLN A 77 -5.34 9.12 -1.65
C GLN A 77 -4.96 7.66 -1.45
N PHE A 78 -5.90 6.81 -0.99
CA PHE A 78 -5.66 5.37 -0.88
C PHE A 78 -5.30 4.75 -2.24
N ASN A 79 -6.03 5.09 -3.30
CA ASN A 79 -5.76 4.56 -4.64
C ASN A 79 -4.37 4.95 -5.16
N GLN A 80 -3.94 6.18 -4.94
CA GLN A 80 -2.58 6.62 -5.30
C GLN A 80 -1.51 5.83 -4.55
N VAL A 81 -1.69 5.61 -3.25
CA VAL A 81 -0.74 4.84 -2.44
C VAL A 81 -0.70 3.37 -2.87
N PHE A 82 -1.85 2.73 -3.08
CA PHE A 82 -1.90 1.34 -3.55
C PHE A 82 -1.25 1.16 -4.92
N ASN A 83 -1.49 2.10 -5.86
CA ASN A 83 -0.81 2.08 -7.16
C ASN A 83 0.71 2.21 -7.02
N SER A 84 1.19 3.11 -6.15
CA SER A 84 2.62 3.29 -5.87
C SER A 84 3.25 2.03 -5.27
N LEU A 85 2.58 1.41 -4.28
CA LEU A 85 3.01 0.15 -3.68
C LEU A 85 3.08 -0.97 -4.71
N GLN A 86 2.05 -1.12 -5.54
CA GLN A 86 1.99 -2.14 -6.58
C GLN A 86 3.12 -1.99 -7.60
N ASN A 87 3.38 -0.77 -8.07
CA ASN A 87 4.49 -0.49 -8.96
C ASN A 87 5.83 -0.85 -8.33
N LYS A 88 6.02 -0.51 -7.04
CA LYS A 88 7.28 -0.83 -6.34
C LYS A 88 7.45 -2.33 -6.11
N MET A 89 6.38 -3.05 -5.77
CA MET A 89 6.39 -4.50 -5.64
C MET A 89 6.77 -5.18 -6.98
N GLN A 90 6.20 -4.73 -8.10
CA GLN A 90 6.55 -5.24 -9.43
C GLN A 90 8.02 -4.97 -9.80
N SER A 91 8.53 -3.77 -9.49
CA SER A 91 9.95 -3.44 -9.67
C SER A 91 10.85 -4.37 -8.88
N LEU A 92 10.56 -4.59 -7.59
CA LEU A 92 11.34 -5.48 -6.74
C LEU A 92 11.28 -6.94 -7.21
N GLN A 93 10.11 -7.40 -7.69
CA GLN A 93 9.97 -8.74 -8.25
C GLN A 93 10.89 -8.93 -9.47
N SER A 94 10.97 -7.93 -10.34
CA SER A 94 11.84 -7.93 -11.52
C SER A 94 13.33 -7.89 -11.13
N GLU A 95 13.69 -7.07 -10.14
CA GLU A 95 15.04 -7.03 -9.58
C GLU A 95 15.46 -8.39 -8.99
N ILE A 96 14.56 -9.03 -8.23
CA ILE A 96 14.77 -10.37 -7.64
C ILE A 96 15.06 -11.39 -8.75
N GLN A 97 14.26 -11.42 -9.82
CA GLN A 97 14.45 -12.34 -10.94
C GLN A 97 15.80 -12.14 -11.62
N SER A 98 16.19 -10.88 -11.86
CA SER A 98 17.49 -10.55 -12.46
C SER A 98 18.68 -10.98 -11.59
N ILE A 99 18.58 -10.77 -10.27
CA ILE A 99 19.61 -11.23 -9.32
C ILE A 99 19.71 -12.76 -9.33
N GLN A 100 18.58 -13.48 -9.34
CA GLN A 100 18.58 -14.95 -9.40
C GLN A 100 19.26 -15.47 -10.67
N GLN A 101 18.98 -14.88 -11.83
CA GLN A 101 19.64 -15.23 -13.09
C GLN A 101 21.16 -14.98 -13.02
N THR A 102 21.56 -13.86 -12.40
CA THR A 102 22.98 -13.53 -12.21
C THR A 102 23.69 -14.55 -11.32
N ILE A 103 23.06 -14.98 -10.23
CA ILE A 103 23.60 -16.04 -9.35
C ILE A 103 23.79 -17.34 -10.13
N SER A 104 22.76 -17.81 -10.83
CA SER A 104 22.83 -19.06 -11.60
C SER A 104 23.91 -19.03 -12.67
N TYR A 105 24.10 -17.89 -13.33
CA TYR A 105 25.18 -17.70 -14.30
C TYR A 105 26.57 -17.81 -13.66
N LEU A 106 26.78 -17.15 -12.51
CA LEU A 106 28.05 -17.19 -11.79
C LEU A 106 28.38 -18.61 -11.28
N GLU A 107 27.38 -19.31 -10.74
CA GLU A 107 27.52 -20.71 -10.29
C GLU A 107 27.86 -21.67 -11.44
N ALA A 108 27.29 -21.45 -12.63
CA ALA A 108 27.63 -22.24 -13.81
C ALA A 108 29.08 -21.99 -14.26
N GLN A 109 29.55 -20.74 -14.24
CA GLN A 109 30.94 -20.42 -14.55
C GLN A 109 31.93 -21.06 -13.56
N GLU A 110 31.63 -21.02 -12.26
CA GLU A 110 32.50 -21.59 -11.24
C GLU A 110 32.62 -23.12 -11.39
N ARG A 111 31.49 -23.80 -11.64
CA ARG A 111 31.49 -25.24 -11.95
C ARG A 111 32.32 -25.59 -13.19
N ALA A 112 32.21 -24.78 -14.25
CA ALA A 112 32.98 -25.01 -15.48
C ALA A 112 34.49 -24.79 -15.30
N LYS A 113 34.90 -23.90 -14.39
CA LYS A 113 36.32 -23.70 -14.04
C LYS A 113 36.89 -24.85 -13.22
N ASN A 114 36.10 -25.40 -12.29
CA ASN A 114 36.54 -26.50 -11.42
C ASN A 114 36.62 -27.86 -12.14
N GLN A 115 36.12 -27.96 -13.37
CA GLN A 115 36.18 -29.16 -14.22
C GLN A 115 37.35 -29.15 -15.23
N LYS A 116 38.15 -28.08 -15.26
CA LYS A 116 39.37 -27.96 -16.08
C LYS A 116 40.61 -28.10 -15.20
#